data_AF-A0A3A4R1D6-F1
#
_entry.id   AF-A0A3A4R1D6-F1
#
_cell.length_a   1.000
_cell.length_b   1.000
_cell.length_c   1.000
_cell.angle_alpha   90.00
_cell.angle_beta   90.00
_cell.angle_gamma   90.00
#
_symmetry.space_group_name_H-M   'P 1'
#
loop_
_entity.id
_entity.type
_entity.pdbx_description
1 polymer ?
#
loop_
_entity_poly.entity_id
_entity_poly.type
_entity_poly.pdbx_seq_one_letter_code
_entity_poly.pdbx_strand_id
1 'polypeptide(L)'
;MGCSQCGNCCRWGGYVHLTDKDIKRITSFLEMEEYDFIQKYTCLTDNRNGLSIIDGDVPGTCVFLESNNCRIYSARPKQCREFPYTWKVDDMTGCSFNAQIE
;
A
#
# COMPACT_ATOMS: atom_id res chain seq x y z
N MET A 1 -5.32 -20.27 -4.15
CA MET A 1 -4.35 -20.21 -3.03
C MET A 1 -4.81 -19.11 -2.09
N GLY A 2 -5.08 -19.42 -0.82
CA GLY A 2 -5.52 -18.45 0.19
C GLY A 2 -4.34 -17.71 0.84
N CYS A 3 -4.61 -16.63 1.56
CA CYS A 3 -3.58 -15.96 2.36
C CYS A 3 -3.37 -16.71 3.68
N SER A 4 -2.12 -16.90 4.09
CA SER A 4 -1.74 -17.49 5.38
C SER A 4 -1.71 -16.49 6.54
N GLN A 5 -2.13 -15.23 6.32
CA GLN A 5 -2.07 -14.15 7.32
C GLN A 5 -0.68 -13.96 7.96
N CYS A 6 0.40 -14.30 7.24
CA CYS A 6 1.78 -14.16 7.72
C CYS A 6 2.29 -12.70 7.72
N GLY A 7 1.58 -11.77 7.06
CA GLY A 7 2.00 -10.37 6.93
C GLY A 7 3.20 -10.15 6.00
N ASN A 8 3.70 -11.18 5.30
CA ASN A 8 4.90 -11.06 4.45
C ASN A 8 4.71 -10.03 3.33
N CYS A 9 3.53 -9.95 2.71
CA CYS A 9 3.26 -8.93 1.68
C CYS A 9 3.24 -7.50 2.24
N CYS A 10 2.93 -7.32 3.52
CA CYS A 10 2.94 -6.02 4.18
C CYS A 10 4.34 -5.61 4.67
N ARG A 11 5.34 -6.50 4.61
CA ARG A 11 6.74 -6.22 4.96
C ARG A 11 7.66 -6.32 3.74
N TRP A 12 7.06 -6.37 2.57
CA TRP A 12 7.79 -6.46 1.32
C TRP A 12 8.08 -5.04 0.84
N GLY A 13 9.35 -4.77 0.55
CA GLY A 13 9.79 -3.45 0.10
C GLY A 13 9.27 -3.06 -1.28
N GLY A 14 9.39 -1.77 -1.58
CA GLY A 14 8.99 -1.15 -2.84
C GLY A 14 7.55 -0.65 -2.85
N TYR A 15 7.09 -0.21 -4.02
CA TYR A 15 5.78 0.42 -4.17
C TYR A 15 4.63 -0.59 -4.20
N VAL A 16 3.53 -0.20 -3.55
CA VAL A 16 2.22 -0.85 -3.68
C VAL A 16 1.36 0.03 -4.59
N HIS A 17 1.47 -0.19 -5.90
CA HIS A 17 0.77 0.64 -6.88
C HIS A 17 -0.74 0.53 -6.73
N LEU A 18 -1.39 1.68 -6.71
CA LEU A 18 -2.84 1.80 -6.59
C LEU A 18 -3.46 2.15 -7.95
N THR A 19 -4.51 1.40 -8.30
CA THR A 19 -5.45 1.81 -9.35
C THR A 19 -6.62 2.58 -8.74
N ASP A 20 -7.36 3.34 -9.55
CA ASP A 20 -8.60 4.01 -9.09
C ASP A 20 -9.61 3.02 -8.47
N LYS A 21 -9.64 1.78 -8.98
CA LYS A 21 -10.48 0.70 -8.44
C LYS A 21 -10.00 0.22 -7.07
N ASP A 22 -8.71 0.29 -6.80
CA ASP A 22 -8.16 -0.04 -5.48
C ASP A 22 -8.48 1.09 -4.50
N ILE A 23 -8.25 2.35 -4.89
CA ILE A 23 -8.58 3.53 -4.07
C ILE A 23 -10.04 3.48 -3.65
N LYS A 24 -10.98 3.38 -4.61
CA LYS A 24 -12.43 3.26 -4.35
C LYS A 24 -12.81 2.16 -3.38
N ARG A 25 -12.14 1.00 -3.50
CA ARG A 25 -12.44 -0.15 -2.66
C ARG A 25 -11.94 0.05 -1.24
N ILE A 26 -10.75 0.63 -1.09
CA ILE A 26 -10.13 0.88 0.21
C ILE A 26 -10.88 1.99 0.94
N THR A 27 -11.22 3.08 0.26
CA THR A 27 -11.96 4.21 0.82
C THR A 27 -13.36 3.80 1.28
N SER A 28 -14.07 3.02 0.47
CA SER A 28 -15.36 2.42 0.86
C SER A 28 -15.26 1.53 2.09
N PHE A 29 -14.15 0.77 2.23
CA PHE A 29 -13.93 -0.11 3.38
C PHE A 29 -13.52 0.65 4.64
N LEU A 30 -12.78 1.75 4.48
CA LEU A 30 -12.36 2.61 5.58
C LEU A 30 -13.41 3.65 5.97
N GLU A 31 -14.52 3.73 5.25
CA GLU A 31 -15.56 4.76 5.39
C GLU A 31 -14.95 6.18 5.37
N MET A 32 -14.10 6.42 4.38
CA MET A 32 -13.31 7.64 4.22
C MET A 32 -13.44 8.18 2.79
N GLU A 33 -13.35 9.49 2.61
CA GLU A 33 -13.31 10.13 1.30
C GLU A 33 -12.01 9.83 0.54
N GLU A 34 -12.08 9.75 -0.80
CA GLU A 34 -10.90 9.45 -1.63
C GLU A 34 -9.78 10.49 -1.46
N TYR A 35 -10.15 11.76 -1.33
CA TYR A 35 -9.19 12.85 -1.13
C TYR A 35 -8.38 12.67 0.15
N ASP A 36 -9.06 12.41 1.28
CA ASP A 36 -8.41 12.22 2.58
C ASP A 36 -7.52 10.97 2.59
N PHE A 37 -7.98 9.90 1.92
CA PHE A 37 -7.18 8.68 1.78
C PHE A 37 -5.89 8.93 1.01
N ILE A 38 -5.99 9.63 -0.13
CA ILE A 38 -4.81 9.95 -0.95
C ILE A 38 -3.81 10.78 -0.15
N GLN A 39 -4.28 11.82 0.54
CA GLN A 39 -3.40 12.68 1.35
C GLN A 39 -2.76 11.93 2.52
N LYS A 40 -3.51 11.06 3.19
CA LYS A 40 -3.08 10.44 4.46
C LYS A 40 -2.29 9.15 4.29
N TYR A 41 -2.59 8.35 3.27
CA TYR A 41 -2.09 6.98 3.15
C TYR A 41 -1.36 6.69 1.84
N THR A 42 -1.20 7.70 0.97
CA THR A 42 -0.53 7.52 -0.31
C THR A 42 0.54 8.55 -0.57
N CYS A 43 1.43 8.22 -1.49
CA CYS A 43 2.44 9.12 -2.02
C CYS A 43 2.48 9.02 -3.54
N LEU A 44 3.11 9.99 -4.20
CA LEU A 44 3.51 9.85 -5.59
C LEU A 44 4.76 8.97 -5.68
N THR A 45 4.75 8.07 -6.65
CA THR A 45 5.92 7.28 -7.06
C THR A 45 7.01 8.19 -7.63
N ASP A 46 8.29 7.76 -7.59
CA ASP A 46 9.43 8.59 -8.01
C ASP A 46 9.36 9.00 -9.49
N ASN A 47 8.87 8.12 -10.35
CA ASN A 47 8.61 8.43 -11.77
C ASN A 47 7.34 9.28 -12.00
N ARG A 48 6.64 9.65 -10.92
CA ARG A 48 5.41 10.45 -10.87
C ARG A 48 4.28 9.89 -11.75
N ASN A 49 4.24 8.58 -11.97
CA ASN A 49 3.26 7.94 -12.86
C ASN A 49 2.07 7.31 -12.13
N GLY A 50 2.06 7.33 -10.79
CA GLY A 50 0.99 6.77 -9.99
C GLY A 50 1.18 6.95 -8.49
N LEU A 51 0.20 6.46 -7.73
CA LEU A 51 0.19 6.48 -6.28
C LEU A 51 0.62 5.14 -5.69
N SER A 52 1.36 5.19 -4.59
CA SER A 52 1.67 4.02 -3.77
C SER A 52 1.14 4.21 -2.35
N ILE A 53 0.79 3.11 -1.68
CA ILE A 53 0.61 3.13 -0.22
C ILE A 53 1.95 3.50 0.45
N ILE A 54 1.88 4.31 1.49
CA ILE A 54 3.05 4.71 2.31
C ILE A 54 3.47 3.63 3.31
N ASP A 55 4.71 3.73 3.76
CA ASP A 55 5.20 2.95 4.88
C ASP A 55 4.54 3.38 6.21
N GLY A 56 4.44 2.45 7.15
CA GLY A 56 4.04 2.72 8.53
C GLY A 56 5.21 3.21 9.38
N ASP A 57 5.05 3.14 10.70
CA ASP A 57 6.05 3.64 11.67
C ASP A 57 7.42 2.95 11.55
N VAL A 58 7.43 1.71 11.06
CA VAL A 58 8.65 0.98 10.73
C VAL A 58 8.87 1.05 9.22
N PRO A 59 9.97 1.65 8.75
CA PRO A 59 10.30 1.70 7.31
C PRO A 59 10.29 0.31 6.67
N GLY A 60 9.75 0.23 5.44
CA GLY A 60 9.59 -1.04 4.72
C GLY A 60 8.43 -1.91 5.21
N THR A 61 7.58 -1.40 6.11
CA THR A 61 6.31 -2.03 6.49
C THR A 61 5.14 -1.18 6.03
N CYS A 62 4.05 -1.79 5.60
CA CYS A 62 2.85 -1.09 5.17
C CYS A 62 2.13 -0.42 6.35
N VAL A 63 1.63 0.81 6.17
CA VAL A 63 0.83 1.55 7.16
C VAL A 63 -0.42 0.81 7.67
N PHE A 64 -0.93 -0.16 6.90
CA PHE A 64 -2.10 -0.97 7.27
C PHE A 64 -1.74 -2.29 7.98
N LEU A 65 -0.47 -2.51 8.34
CA LEU A 65 -0.03 -3.68 9.07
C LEU A 65 -0.24 -3.47 10.58
N GLU A 66 -1.08 -4.29 11.18
CA GLU A 66 -1.31 -4.33 12.63
C GLU A 66 -0.84 -5.68 13.18
N SER A 67 0.27 -5.67 13.92
CA SER A 67 0.98 -6.89 14.33
C SER A 67 1.35 -7.79 13.13
N ASN A 68 0.52 -8.76 12.77
CA ASN A 68 0.69 -9.64 11.60
C ASN A 68 -0.52 -9.59 10.64
N ASN A 69 -1.52 -8.77 10.94
CA ASN A 69 -2.76 -8.71 10.18
C ASN A 69 -2.82 -7.43 9.35
N CYS A 70 -3.26 -7.57 8.11
CA CYS A 70 -3.56 -6.42 7.27
C CYS A 70 -4.95 -5.88 7.65
N ARG A 71 -5.01 -4.65 8.16
CA ARG A 71 -6.27 -4.00 8.55
C ARG A 71 -7.27 -3.91 7.40
N ILE A 72 -6.78 -3.72 6.17
CA ILE A 72 -7.59 -3.62 4.96
C ILE A 72 -7.67 -4.94 4.17
N TYR A 73 -7.55 -6.11 4.83
CA TYR A 73 -7.43 -7.41 4.19
C TYR A 73 -8.49 -7.69 3.09
N SER A 74 -9.76 -7.39 3.34
CA SER A 74 -10.86 -7.56 2.38
C SER A 74 -10.78 -6.57 1.21
N ALA A 75 -10.27 -5.37 1.45
CA ALA A 75 -10.15 -4.30 0.48
C ALA A 75 -8.78 -4.21 -0.22
N ARG A 76 -7.85 -5.13 0.10
CA ARG A 76 -6.46 -5.13 -0.40
C ARG A 76 -6.35 -4.75 -1.89
N PRO A 77 -5.34 -3.94 -2.26
CA PRO A 77 -5.01 -3.68 -3.65
C PRO A 77 -4.79 -4.96 -4.45
N LYS A 78 -4.95 -4.88 -5.77
CA LYS A 78 -4.67 -6.00 -6.68
C LYS A 78 -3.28 -6.59 -6.45
N GLN A 79 -2.25 -5.74 -6.37
CA GLN A 79 -0.86 -6.17 -6.16
C GLN A 79 -0.67 -6.98 -4.87
N CYS A 80 -1.31 -6.57 -3.76
CA CYS A 80 -1.26 -7.31 -2.49
C CYS A 80 -2.01 -8.65 -2.55
N ARG A 81 -3.05 -8.78 -3.39
CA ARG A 81 -3.82 -10.03 -3.56
C ARG A 81 -3.06 -11.06 -4.38
N GLU A 82 -2.25 -10.59 -5.32
CA GLU A 82 -1.50 -11.42 -6.26
C GLU A 82 -0.07 -11.73 -5.80
N PHE A 83 0.36 -11.13 -4.68
CA PHE A 83 1.65 -11.43 -4.05
C PHE A 83 1.83 -12.95 -3.79
N PRO A 84 3.01 -13.53 -4.08
CA PRO A 84 4.21 -12.88 -4.61
C PRO A 84 4.31 -12.84 -6.15
N TYR A 85 3.38 -13.47 -6.86
CA TYR A 85 3.54 -13.83 -8.27
C TYR A 85 3.64 -12.65 -9.24
N THR A 86 2.95 -11.54 -8.96
CA THR A 86 2.95 -10.35 -9.84
C THR A 86 3.70 -9.17 -9.24
N TRP A 87 4.39 -9.36 -8.11
CA TRP A 87 5.10 -8.27 -7.44
C TRP A 87 6.35 -7.88 -8.21
N LYS A 88 6.35 -6.68 -8.78
CA LYS A 88 7.51 -6.07 -9.43
C LYS A 88 8.05 -4.98 -8.52
N VAL A 89 9.27 -5.16 -8.03
CA VAL A 89 10.02 -4.13 -7.32
C VAL A 89 10.87 -3.39 -8.34
N ASP A 90 10.31 -2.33 -8.93
CA ASP A 90 11.08 -1.47 -9.82
C ASP A 90 11.98 -0.50 -9.02
N ASP A 91 11.58 -0.13 -7.81
CA ASP A 91 12.37 0.65 -6.84
C ASP A 91 12.33 0.01 -5.45
N MET A 92 13.50 -0.16 -4.82
CA MET A 92 13.62 -0.72 -3.46
C MET A 92 13.35 0.31 -2.35
N THR A 93 13.34 1.59 -2.70
CA THR A 93 12.96 2.71 -1.85
C THR A 93 11.45 2.89 -1.93
N GLY A 94 10.71 2.29 -0.99
CA GLY A 94 9.29 2.59 -0.82
C GLY A 94 9.04 4.05 -0.47
N CYS A 95 7.77 4.44 -0.31
CA CYS A 95 7.45 5.78 0.18
C CYS A 95 7.63 5.89 1.67
N SER A 96 8.83 6.31 2.06
CA SER A 96 9.08 6.83 3.40
C SER A 96 8.23 8.08 3.60
N PHE A 97 7.59 8.18 4.77
CA PHE A 97 6.65 9.25 5.20
C PHE A 97 7.12 10.70 4.96
N ASN A 98 8.41 10.93 4.64
CA ASN A 98 9.03 12.24 4.48
C ASN A 98 9.32 12.67 3.02
N ALA A 99 8.78 12.01 2.00
CA ALA A 99 8.99 12.41 0.59
C ALA A 99 7.99 13.45 0.05
N GLN A 100 7.11 13.98 0.89
CA GLN A 100 6.16 15.02 0.48
C GLN A 100 6.71 16.39 0.87
N ILE A 101 7.15 17.16 -0.14
CA ILE A 101 7.55 18.57 -0.15
C ILE A 101 9.08 18.82 -0.02
N GLU A 102 9.77 18.75 -1.17
CA GLU A 102 10.63 19.85 -1.66
C GLU A 102 10.18 20.25 -3.08
#